data_AF-A0A6I1VZI6-F1
#
_entry.id   AF-A0A6I1VZI6-F1
#
_cell.length_a   1.000
_cell.length_b   1.000
_cell.length_c   1.000
_cell.angle_alpha   90.00
_cell.angle_beta   90.00
_cell.angle_gamma   90.00
#
_symmetry.space_group_name_H-M   'P 1'
#
loop_
_entity.id
_entity.type
_entity.pdbx_description
1 polymer ?
#
loop_
_entity_poly.entity_id
_entity_poly.type
_entity_poly.pdbx_seq_one_letter_code
_entity_poly.pdbx_strand_id
1 'polypeptide(L)' 'VKGEWIKEGAIVIDVGINRQADGKLVGDVVYETALPRAGWITPVPGGVGPMTRACLLENTLYAAETLHG' A
#
# COMPACT_ATOMS: atom_id res chain seq x y z
N VAL A 1 -5.80 -2.15 12.06
CA VAL A 1 -4.94 -1.28 12.89
C VAL A 1 -5.67 0.03 13.15
N LYS A 2 -5.86 0.42 14.41
CA LYS A 2 -6.54 1.67 14.75
C LYS A 2 -5.58 2.87 14.67
N GLY A 3 -6.09 4.05 14.32
CA GLY A 3 -5.26 5.23 14.10
C GLY A 3 -4.48 5.67 15.34
N GLU A 4 -5.03 5.53 16.55
CA GLU A 4 -4.36 5.90 17.80
C GLU A 4 -3.10 5.09 18.10
N TRP A 5 -2.92 3.94 17.44
CA TRP A 5 -1.70 3.13 17.57
C TRP A 5 -0.56 3.67 16.69
N ILE A 6 -0.87 4.53 15.73
CA ILE A 6 0.12 5.14 14.84
C ILE A 6 0.88 6.22 15.61
N LYS A 7 2.21 6.15 15.54
CA LYS A 7 3.11 7.17 16.07
C LYS A 7 2.96 8.46 15.24
N GLU A 8 2.95 9.61 15.92
CA GLU A 8 2.93 10.92 15.24
C GLU A 8 4.09 11.05 14.25
N GLY A 9 3.77 11.50 13.04
CA GLY A 9 4.72 11.66 11.93
C GLY A 9 5.16 10.34 11.26
N ALA A 10 4.59 9.19 11.61
CA ALA A 10 4.98 7.92 11.00
C ALA A 10 4.66 7.86 9.50
N ILE A 11 5.47 7.07 8.77
CA ILE A 11 5.14 6.63 7.42
C ILE A 11 4.35 5.33 7.54
N VAL A 12 3.13 5.33 7.02
CA VAL A 12 2.23 4.18 7.05
C VAL A 12 2.05 3.63 5.63
N ILE A 13 2.53 2.40 5.43
CA ILE A 13 2.34 1.66 4.18
C ILE A 13 1.30 0.58 4.43
N ASP A 14 0.10 0.80 3.90
CA ASP A 14 -1.03 -0.12 3.99
C ASP A 14 -1.07 -1.00 2.73
N VAL A 15 -0.69 -2.26 2.92
CA VAL A 15 -0.66 -3.28 1.86
C VAL A 15 -1.96 -4.07 1.77
N GLY A 16 -2.85 -3.91 2.75
CA GLY A 16 -4.09 -4.65 2.87
C GLY A 16 -5.06 -4.31 1.75
N ILE A 17 -5.72 -5.33 1.19
CA ILE A 17 -6.85 -5.16 0.27
C ILE A 17 -7.97 -6.06 0.76
N ASN A 18 -8.88 -5.48 1.53
CA ASN A 18 -10.04 -6.17 2.09
C ASN A 18 -11.32 -5.66 1.41
N ARG A 19 -12.18 -6.59 0.98
CA ARG A 19 -13.48 -6.25 0.39
C ARG A 19 -14.55 -6.30 1.47
N GLN A 20 -15.26 -5.20 1.65
CA GLN A 20 -16.41 -5.14 2.54
C GLN A 20 -17.67 -5.72 1.88
N ALA A 21 -18.70 -5.97 2.70
CA ALA A 21 -19.99 -6.50 2.23
C ALA A 21 -20.68 -5.57 1.21
N ASP A 22 -20.44 -4.26 1.27
CA ASP A 22 -20.94 -3.26 0.30
C ASP A 22 -20.09 -3.17 -0.99
N GLY A 23 -19.06 -4.00 -1.11
CA GLY A 23 -18.16 -4.08 -2.27
C GLY A 23 -16.98 -3.10 -2.23
N LYS A 24 -16.92 -2.17 -1.27
CA LYS A 24 -15.79 -1.24 -1.14
C LYS A 24 -14.52 -1.96 -0.75
N LEU A 25 -13.40 -1.43 -1.23
CA LEU A 25 -12.06 -1.89 -0.87
C LEU A 25 -11.52 -0.99 0.25
N VAL A 26 -11.03 -1.62 1.31
CA VAL A 26 -10.41 -0.95 2.46
C VAL A 26 -9.09 -1.63 2.81
N GLY A 27 -8.19 -0.88 3.43
CA GLY A 27 -6.90 -1.38 3.88
C GLY A 27 -6.97 -2.09 5.23
N ASP A 28 -5.81 -2.39 5.80
CA ASP A 28 -5.68 -2.94 7.15
C ASP A 28 -5.71 -1.85 8.22
N VAL A 29 -5.51 -0.59 7.84
CA VAL A 29 -5.48 0.58 8.72
C VAL A 29 -6.79 1.36 8.63
N VAL A 30 -7.30 1.83 9.77
CA VAL A 30 -8.44 2.76 9.81
C VAL A 30 -7.98 4.14 9.34
N TYR A 31 -8.06 4.35 8.02
CA TYR A 31 -7.45 5.47 7.29
C TYR A 31 -7.80 6.83 7.88
N GLU A 32 -9.07 7.06 8.19
CA GLU A 32 -9.59 8.36 8.67
C GLU A 32 -8.96 8.78 9.99
N THR A 33 -8.71 7.82 10.88
CA THR A 33 -8.09 8.07 12.19
C THR A 33 -6.57 8.07 12.13
N ALA A 34 -5.97 7.43 11.12
CA ALA A 34 -4.53 7.38 10.94
C ALA A 34 -3.98 8.62 10.19
N LEU A 35 -4.74 9.15 9.23
CA LEU A 35 -4.37 10.30 8.40
C LEU A 35 -3.89 11.53 9.19
N PRO A 36 -4.56 11.99 10.27
CA PRO A 36 -4.10 13.17 11.00
C PRO A 36 -2.83 12.94 11.84
N ARG A 37 -2.44 11.68 12.08
CA ARG A 37 -1.25 11.31 12.89
C ARG A 37 -0.06 10.95 12.02
N ALA A 38 -0.31 10.29 10.88
CA ALA A 38 0.72 9.88 9.96
C ALA A 38 1.34 11.11 9.26
N GLY A 39 2.66 11.10 9.09
CA GLY A 39 3.32 12.08 8.22
C GLY A 39 3.09 11.76 6.74
N TRP A 40 2.97 10.47 6.42
CA TRP A 40 2.63 9.96 5.09
C TRP A 40 1.81 8.67 5.24
N ILE A 41 0.80 8.48 4.40
CA ILE A 41 -0.03 7.27 4.40
C ILE A 41 -0.45 6.89 2.98
N THR A 42 -0.42 5.60 2.65
CA THR A 42 -0.90 5.10 1.36
C THR A 42 -2.42 4.94 1.35
N PRO A 43 -3.14 5.38 0.31
CA PRO A 43 -4.58 5.17 0.20
C PRO A 43 -4.91 3.73 -0.19
N VAL A 44 -6.09 3.26 0.20
CA VAL A 44 -6.68 2.02 -0.30
C VAL A 44 -8.09 2.31 -0.81
N PRO A 45 -8.41 2.05 -2.09
CA PRO A 45 -7.52 1.58 -3.15
C PRO A 45 -6.54 2.65 -3.66
N GLY A 46 -5.49 2.23 -4.37
CA GLY A 46 -4.60 3.13 -5.12
C GLY A 46 -3.17 3.29 -4.58
N GLY A 47 -2.86 2.72 -3.41
CA GLY A 47 -1.53 2.73 -2.81
C GLY A 47 -0.62 1.63 -3.36
N VAL A 48 -0.50 0.53 -2.62
CA VAL A 48 0.55 -0.48 -2.88
C VAL A 48 0.24 -1.41 -4.07
N GLY A 49 -1.04 -1.68 -4.35
CA GLY A 49 -1.43 -2.63 -5.41
C GLY A 49 -0.85 -2.35 -6.81
N PRO A 50 -0.84 -1.10 -7.31
CA PRO A 50 -0.16 -0.75 -8.57
C PRO A 50 1.34 -1.06 -8.58
N MET A 51 2.04 -0.90 -7.45
CA MET A 51 3.49 -1.15 -7.37
C MET A 51 3.84 -2.62 -7.57
N THR A 52 2.99 -3.56 -7.11
CA THR A 52 3.23 -5.00 -7.32
C THR A 52 3.36 -5.35 -8.80
N ARG A 53 2.50 -4.78 -9.66
CA ARG A 53 2.57 -5.01 -11.11
C ARG A 53 3.75 -4.28 -11.74
N ALA A 54 4.06 -3.06 -11.29
CA ALA A 54 5.21 -2.31 -11.78
C ALA A 54 6.51 -3.07 -11.50
N CYS A 55 6.71 -3.55 -10.27
CA CYS A 55 7.89 -4.32 -9.90
C CYS A 55 7.97 -5.68 -10.60
N LEU A 56 6.84 -6.32 -10.94
CA LEU A 56 6.85 -7.51 -11.78
C LEU A 56 7.45 -7.22 -13.16
N LEU A 57 7.05 -6.10 -13.78
CA LEU A 57 7.57 -5.70 -15.09
C LEU A 57 9.05 -5.29 -15.00
N GLU A 58 9.44 -4.58 -13.95
CA GLU A 58 10.84 -4.23 -13.66
C GLU A 58 11.70 -5.49 -13.50
N ASN A 59 11.25 -6.46 -12.71
CA ASN A 59 11.96 -7.73 -12.54
C ASN A 59 12.06 -8.51 -13.85
N THR A 60 11.02 -8.47 -14.68
CA THR A 60 11.01 -9.12 -16.00
C THR A 60 12.04 -8.47 -16.93
N LEU A 61 12.11 -7.13 -16.95
CA LEU A 61 13.09 -6.38 -17.72
C LEU A 61 14.51 -6.67 -17.23
N TYR A 62 14.74 -6.61 -15.92
CA TYR A 62 16.03 -6.93 -15.31
C TYR A 62 16.51 -8.34 -15.69
N ALA A 63 15.62 -9.33 -15.65
CA ALA A 63 15.94 -10.69 -16.07
C ALA A 63 16.30 -10.78 -17.56
N ALA A 64 15.63 -10.02 -18.43
CA ALA A 64 15.94 -9.99 -19.85
C ALA A 64 17.31 -9.33 -20.12
N GLU A 65 17.62 -8.22 -19.45
CA GLU A 65 18.84 -7.43 -19.69
C GLU A 65 20.09 -8.01 -19.01
N THR A 66 19.95 -8.54 -17.80
CA THR A 66 21.11 -8.88 -16.95
C THR A 66 21.33 -10.37 -16.79
N LEU A 67 20.28 -11.20 -16.93
CA LEU A 67 20.38 -12.65 -16.70
C LEU A 67 20.35 -13.49 -18.00
N HIS A 68 19.85 -12.92 -19.10
CA HIS A 68 19.74 -13.60 -20.40
C HIS A 68 20.30 -12.79 -21.58
N GLY A 69 20.88 -11.61 -21.30
CA GLY A 69 21.55 -10.74 -22.27
C GLY A 69 22.96 -11.20 -22.62
#